data_AF-A0A0Q6RQX5-F1
#
_entry.id   AF-A0A0Q6RQX5-F1
#
_cell.length_a   1.000
_cell.length_b   1.000
_cell.length_c   1.000
_cell.angle_alpha   90.00
_cell.angle_beta   90.00
_cell.angle_gamma   90.00
#
_symmetry.space_group_name_H-M   'P 1'
#
loop_
_entity.id
_entity.type
_entity.pdbx_description
1 polymer ?
#
loop_
_entity_poly.entity_id
_entity_poly.type
_entity_poly.pdbx_seq_one_letter_code
_entity_poly.pdbx_strand_id
1 'polypeptide(L)'
;MSTDTAQKGLWKLMLRLPALRGQLQILSVRNTSLLSLCDAFQDASSTLDSLRKYPNADSAIIREYEILCSEIESEVIEICLSEQTKPR
;
A
#
# COMPACT_ATOMS: atom_id res chain seq x y z
N MET A 1 9.63 -12.56 -7.25
CA MET A 1 8.81 -11.62 -6.46
C MET A 1 7.90 -12.45 -5.59
N SER A 2 8.03 -12.33 -4.28
CA SER A 2 7.30 -13.16 -3.32
C SER A 2 5.84 -12.71 -3.31
N THR A 3 4.93 -13.53 -3.84
CA THR A 3 3.49 -13.18 -3.88
C THR A 3 2.90 -12.95 -2.49
N ASP A 4 3.55 -13.47 -1.44
CA ASP A 4 3.15 -13.35 -0.04
C ASP A 4 3.28 -11.91 0.51
N THR A 5 4.28 -11.13 0.09
CA THR A 5 4.50 -9.76 0.58
C THR A 5 3.49 -8.80 -0.04
N ALA A 6 3.31 -8.87 -1.36
CA ALA A 6 2.26 -8.13 -2.06
C ALA A 6 0.86 -8.45 -1.54
N GLN A 7 0.58 -9.72 -1.22
CA GLN A 7 -0.72 -10.13 -0.66
C GLN A 7 -0.96 -9.56 0.75
N LYS A 8 0.06 -9.54 1.61
CA LYS A 8 -0.03 -8.87 2.92
C LYS A 8 -0.26 -7.36 2.78
N GLY A 9 0.44 -6.73 1.85
CA GLY A 9 0.28 -5.31 1.53
C GLY A 9 -1.13 -4.98 1.04
N LEU A 10 -1.67 -5.81 0.14
CA LEU A 10 -3.05 -5.71 -0.33
C LEU A 10 -4.05 -5.76 0.83
N TRP A 11 -3.90 -6.70 1.77
CA TRP A 11 -4.79 -6.78 2.93
C TRP A 11 -4.69 -5.56 3.83
N LYS A 12 -3.49 -5.04 4.09
CA LYS A 12 -3.32 -3.81 4.87
C LYS A 12 -3.98 -2.62 4.17
N LEU A 13 -3.79 -2.48 2.86
CA LEU A 13 -4.44 -1.43 2.05
C LEU A 13 -5.96 -1.57 2.06
N MET A 14 -6.50 -2.79 1.97
CA MET A 14 -7.95 -3.05 2.06
C MET A 14 -8.56 -2.74 3.43
N LEU A 15 -7.75 -2.69 4.49
CA LEU A 15 -8.17 -2.25 5.83
C LEU A 15 -8.08 -0.72 5.97
N ARG A 16 -7.08 -0.10 5.34
CA ARG A 16 -6.90 1.35 5.29
C ARG A 16 -7.92 2.04 4.38
N LEU A 17 -8.27 1.41 3.27
CA LEU A 17 -9.11 1.94 2.19
C LEU A 17 -10.36 1.06 1.99
N PRO A 18 -11.27 0.97 2.97
CA PRO A 18 -12.41 0.06 2.91
C PRO A 18 -13.36 0.35 1.74
N ALA A 19 -13.49 1.62 1.35
CA ALA A 19 -14.33 2.02 0.22
C ALA A 19 -13.83 1.49 -1.13
N LEU A 20 -12.52 1.25 -1.27
CA LEU A 20 -11.89 0.76 -2.50
C LEU A 20 -11.63 -0.75 -2.47
N ARG A 21 -12.05 -1.44 -1.40
CA ARG A 21 -11.76 -2.88 -1.18
C ARG A 21 -12.12 -3.76 -2.37
N GLY A 22 -13.30 -3.56 -2.96
CA GLY A 22 -13.75 -4.35 -4.12
C GLY A 22 -12.88 -4.13 -5.36
N GLN A 23 -12.43 -2.89 -5.59
CA GLN A 23 -11.57 -2.55 -6.71
C GLN A 23 -10.17 -3.09 -6.51
N LEU A 24 -9.62 -2.96 -5.30
CA LEU A 24 -8.33 -3.51 -4.92
C LEU A 24 -8.26 -5.03 -5.19
N GLN A 25 -9.31 -5.78 -4.85
CA GLN A 25 -9.37 -7.23 -5.14
C GLN A 25 -9.40 -7.56 -6.63
N ILE A 26 -10.12 -6.77 -7.44
CA ILE A 26 -10.22 -7.00 -8.88
C ILE A 26 -8.91 -6.65 -9.56
N LEU A 27 -8.35 -5.49 -9.21
CA LEU A 27 -7.13 -4.96 -9.81
C LEU A 27 -5.90 -5.73 -9.37
N SER A 28 -5.86 -6.30 -8.17
CA SER A 28 -4.71 -7.11 -7.73
C SER A 28 -4.46 -8.34 -8.58
N VAL A 29 -5.45 -8.80 -9.36
CA VAL A 29 -5.31 -9.94 -10.28
C VAL A 29 -4.83 -9.51 -11.67
N ARG A 30 -5.06 -8.24 -12.05
CA ARG A 30 -4.92 -7.77 -13.45
C ARG A 30 -3.90 -6.65 -13.63
N ASN A 31 -3.57 -5.92 -12.57
CA ASN A 31 -2.73 -4.74 -12.61
C ASN A 31 -1.42 -5.02 -11.84
N THR A 32 -0.34 -5.25 -12.58
CA THR A 32 0.99 -5.53 -12.02
C THR A 32 1.58 -4.32 -11.30
N SER A 33 1.26 -3.10 -11.71
CA SER A 33 1.68 -1.88 -11.02
C SER A 33 1.04 -1.80 -9.63
N LEU A 34 -0.26 -2.12 -9.52
CA LEU A 34 -0.94 -2.19 -8.22
C LEU A 34 -0.31 -3.25 -7.31
N LEU A 35 0.02 -4.42 -7.84
CA LEU A 35 0.73 -5.46 -7.08
C LEU A 35 2.08 -4.97 -6.57
N SER A 36 2.84 -4.24 -7.39
CA SER A 36 4.12 -3.65 -6.99
C SER A 36 3.95 -2.61 -5.87
N LEU A 37 2.90 -1.79 -5.94
CA LEU A 37 2.58 -0.82 -4.87
C LEU A 37 2.14 -1.52 -3.58
N CYS A 38 1.40 -2.63 -3.68
CA CYS A 38 1.07 -3.44 -2.50
C CYS A 38 2.34 -4.01 -1.85
N ASP A 39 3.30 -4.47 -2.64
CA ASP A 39 4.58 -4.99 -2.15
C ASP A 39 5.38 -3.87 -1.44
N ALA A 40 5.54 -2.72 -2.10
CA ALA A 40 6.21 -1.55 -1.54
C ALA A 40 5.53 -1.06 -0.25
N PHE A 41 4.19 -1.07 -0.20
CA PHE A 41 3.44 -0.70 1.00
C PHE A 41 3.70 -1.68 2.14
N GLN A 42 3.77 -2.98 1.86
CA GLN A 42 4.07 -3.98 2.87
C GLN A 42 5.46 -3.74 3.46
N ASP A 43 6.46 -3.46 2.64
CA ASP A 43 7.83 -3.21 3.10
C ASP A 43 7.96 -1.92 3.89
N ALA A 44 7.38 -0.82 3.38
CA ALA A 44 7.38 0.47 4.05
C ALA A 44 6.67 0.40 5.41
N SER A 45 5.46 -0.19 5.44
CA SER A 45 4.70 -0.32 6.69
C SER A 45 5.36 -1.27 7.69
N SER A 46 5.99 -2.35 7.23
CA SER A 46 6.69 -3.28 8.14
C SER A 46 7.94 -2.64 8.75
N THR A 47 8.66 -1.82 7.97
CA THR A 47 9.78 -1.03 8.46
C THR A 47 9.32 0.02 9.47
N LEU A 48 8.26 0.76 9.16
CA LEU A 48 7.65 1.75 10.05
C LEU A 48 7.19 1.12 11.38
N ASP A 49 6.50 -0.02 11.32
CA ASP A 49 6.05 -0.76 12.51
C ASP A 49 7.24 -1.24 13.36
N SER A 50 8.36 -1.57 12.73
CA SER A 50 9.59 -1.94 13.42
C SER A 50 10.21 -0.71 14.09
N LEU A 51 10.40 0.40 13.36
CA LEU A 51 10.94 1.66 13.87
C LEU A 51 10.14 2.17 15.09
N ARG A 52 8.81 2.12 15.03
CA ARG A 52 7.94 2.53 16.15
C ARG A 52 8.11 1.69 17.41
N LYS A 53 8.58 0.44 17.30
CA LYS A 53 8.86 -0.43 18.46
C LYS A 53 10.23 -0.15 19.08
N TYR A 54 11.13 0.54 18.37
CA TYR A 54 12.45 0.90 18.88
C TYR A 54 12.37 2.25 19.61
N PRO A 55 12.62 2.31 20.93
CA PRO A 55 12.45 3.53 21.72
C PRO A 55 13.41 4.67 21.36
N ASN A 56 14.50 4.37 20.64
CA ASN A 56 15.49 5.34 20.19
C ASN A 56 15.48 5.55 18.67
N ALA A 57 14.43 5.12 17.96
CA ALA A 57 14.31 5.38 16.54
C ALA A 57 14.21 6.88 16.26
N ASP A 58 14.90 7.34 15.23
CA ASP A 58 14.86 8.74 14.82
C ASP A 58 13.44 9.11 14.34
N SER A 59 12.85 10.10 15.00
CA SER A 59 11.54 10.64 14.65
C SER A 59 11.47 11.17 13.20
N ALA A 60 12.59 11.64 12.64
CA ALA A 60 12.66 12.06 11.24
C ALA A 60 12.48 10.88 10.30
N ILE A 61 13.18 9.77 10.55
CA ILE A 61 13.06 8.53 9.75
C ILE A 61 11.64 7.96 9.84
N ILE A 62 11.06 7.94 11.04
CA ILE A 62 9.66 7.50 11.23
C ILE A 62 8.73 8.35 10.35
N ARG A 63 8.90 9.67 10.35
CA ARG A 63 8.07 10.59 9.57
C ARG A 63 8.26 10.40 8.06
N GLU A 64 9.47 10.13 7.59
CA GLU A 64 9.73 9.80 6.18
C GLU A 64 8.96 8.55 5.76
N TYR A 65 8.98 7.48 6.59
CA TYR A 65 8.22 6.27 6.30
C TYR A 65 6.69 6.48 6.38
N GLU A 66 6.21 7.36 7.26
CA GLU A 66 4.79 7.75 7.29
C GLU A 66 4.37 8.47 6.00
N ILE A 67 5.19 9.39 5.51
CA ILE A 67 4.96 10.08 4.24
C ILE A 67 4.96 9.08 3.09
N LEU A 68 5.98 8.21 3.03
CA LEU A 68 6.07 7.17 2.00
C LEU A 68 4.83 6.26 1.97
N CYS A 69 4.35 5.82 3.14
CA CYS A 69 3.10 5.05 3.21
C CYS A 69 1.90 5.83 2.66
N SER A 70 1.80 7.13 2.98
CA SER A 70 0.71 7.99 2.49
C SER A 70 0.80 8.25 0.98
N GLU A 71 2.00 8.36 0.42
CA GLU A 71 2.21 8.53 -1.02
C GLU A 71 1.80 7.28 -1.78
N ILE A 72 2.19 6.10 -1.29
CA ILE A 72 1.77 4.81 -1.88
C ILE A 72 0.25 4.66 -1.81
N GLU A 73 -0.38 4.99 -0.67
CA GLU A 73 -1.85 4.96 -0.54
C GLU A 73 -2.52 5.88 -1.56
N SER A 74 -1.97 7.07 -1.81
CA SER A 74 -2.50 8.03 -2.78
C SER A 74 -2.41 7.51 -4.21
N GLU A 75 -1.27 6.94 -4.60
CA GLU A 75 -1.09 6.35 -5.93
C GLU A 75 -2.03 5.15 -6.16
N VAL A 76 -2.23 4.32 -5.13
CA VAL A 76 -3.20 3.22 -5.15
C VAL A 76 -4.62 3.74 -5.37
N ILE A 77 -5.00 4.83 -4.68
CA ILE A 77 -6.31 5.47 -4.85
C ILE A 77 -6.48 5.98 -6.29
N GLU A 78 -5.48 6.63 -6.86
CA GLU A 78 -5.51 7.13 -8.24
C GLU A 78 -5.67 5.99 -9.26
N ILE A 79 -4.97 4.86 -9.06
CA ILE A 79 -5.14 3.67 -9.91
C ILE A 79 -6.56 3.12 -9.80
N CYS A 80 -7.12 3.03 -8.60
CA CYS A 80 -8.51 2.58 -8.41
C CYS A 80 -9.52 3.54 -9.08
N LEU A 81 -9.35 4.85 -8.91
CA LEU A 81 -10.24 5.85 -9.50
C LEU A 81 -10.15 5.89 -11.04
N SER A 82 -8.94 5.80 -11.60
CA SER A 82 -8.74 5.80 -13.05
C SER A 82 -9.35 4.59 -13.75
N GLU A 83 -9.31 3.42 -13.12
CA GLU A 83 -9.96 2.20 -13.63
C GLU A 83 -11.49 2.25 -13.56
N GLN A 84 -12.09 3.08 -12.69
CA GLN A 84 -13.55 3.33 -12.70
C GLN A 84 -14.00 4.21 -13.87
N THR A 85 -13.12 5.12 -14.33
CA THR A 85 -13.45 6.07 -15.40
C THR A 85 -13.28 5.50 -16.81
N LYS A 86 -12.72 4.29 -16.96
CA LYS A 86 -12.58 3.63 -18.27
C LYS A 86 -13.95 3.09 -18.72
N PRO A 87 -14.52 3.54 -19.86
CA PRO A 87 -15.78 2.98 -20.35
C PRO A 87 -15.58 1.49 -20.67
N ARG A 88 -16.49 0.67 -20.15
CA ARG A 88 -16.56 -0.79 -20.37
C ARG A 88 -16.80 -1.14 -21.83
#